data_AF-A0A350YXZ5-F1
#
_entry.id   AF-A0A350YXZ5-F1
#
_cell.length_a   1.000
_cell.length_b   1.000
_cell.length_c   1.000
_cell.angle_alpha   90.00
_cell.angle_beta   90.00
_cell.angle_gamma   90.00
#
_symmetry.space_group_name_H-M   'P 1'
#
loop_
_entity.id
_entity.type
_entity.pdbx_description
1 polymer ?
#
loop_
_entity_poly.entity_id
_entity_poly.type
_entity_poly.pdbx_seq_one_letter_code
_entity_poly.pdbx_strand_id
1 'polypeptide(L)'
;MNIDTIGKIYIAEQWWNRLLNLVSGTKHLPYIQHYEQYLAADYSAELAELYEKGISDFLKKNIGRNHYKEACRYMRRMIKLGARSRVANLIAALRKEYPQRTALMEELDRI
;
A
#
# COMPACT_ATOMS: atom_id res chain seq x y z
N MET A 1 -7.18 11.07 20.77
CA MET A 1 -7.17 12.09 19.69
C MET A 1 -7.49 11.37 18.39
N ASN A 2 -8.48 11.83 17.62
CA ASN A 2 -8.91 11.14 16.39
C ASN A 2 -7.93 11.47 15.25
N ILE A 3 -7.25 10.46 14.73
CA ILE A 3 -6.24 10.57 13.67
C ILE A 3 -6.82 11.24 12.41
N ASP A 4 -8.12 11.03 12.15
CA ASP A 4 -8.82 11.66 11.03
C ASP A 4 -8.98 13.17 11.19
N THR A 5 -9.17 13.65 12.43
CA THR A 5 -9.22 15.09 12.73
C THR A 5 -7.85 15.74 12.54
N ILE A 6 -6.78 15.07 12.99
CA ILE A 6 -5.41 15.55 12.81
C ILE A 6 -5.03 15.60 11.33
N GLY A 7 -5.40 14.56 10.57
CA GLY A 7 -5.16 14.50 9.12
C GLY A 7 -5.78 15.68 8.37
N LYS A 8 -7.02 16.04 8.71
CA LYS A 8 -7.70 17.22 8.13
C LYS A 8 -6.97 18.54 8.40
N ILE A 9 -6.46 18.73 9.62
CA ILE A 9 -5.68 19.92 9.96
C ILE A 9 -4.41 19.97 9.13
N TYR A 10 -3.66 18.85 9.05
CA TYR A 10 -2.43 18.81 8.26
C TYR A 10 -2.66 19.06 6.77
N ILE A 11 -3.79 18.60 6.22
CA ILE A 11 -4.16 18.89 4.83
C ILE A 11 -4.47 20.37 4.64
N ALA A 12 -5.29 20.96 5.53
CA ALA A 12 -5.67 22.37 5.44
C ALA A 12 -4.45 23.31 5.52
N GLU A 13 -3.51 22.98 6.39
CA GLU A 13 -2.26 23.73 6.59
C GLU A 13 -1.14 23.34 5.60
N GLN A 14 -1.41 22.41 4.68
CA GLN A 14 -0.43 21.87 3.72
C GLN A 14 0.85 21.30 4.37
N TRP A 15 0.72 20.71 5.56
CA TRP A 15 1.83 20.12 6.31
C TRP A 15 2.11 18.68 5.88
N TRP A 16 2.56 18.50 4.62
CA TRP A 16 2.70 17.18 4.00
C TRP A 16 3.68 16.25 4.72
N ASN A 17 4.81 16.77 5.22
CA ASN A 17 5.73 15.99 6.05
C ASN A 17 5.05 15.42 7.31
N ARG A 18 4.21 16.22 7.98
CA ARG A 18 3.48 15.77 9.17
C ARG A 18 2.39 14.78 8.80
N LEU A 19 1.73 14.98 7.66
CA LEU A 19 0.76 14.05 7.12
C LEU A 19 1.40 12.69 6.78
N LEU A 20 2.57 12.69 6.13
CA LEU A 20 3.32 11.47 5.85
C LEU A 20 3.70 10.75 7.15
N ASN A 21 4.16 11.46 8.18
CA ASN A 21 4.50 10.87 9.47
C ASN A 21 3.27 10.24 10.15
N LEU A 22 2.11 10.90 10.05
CA LEU A 22 0.84 10.36 10.55
C LEU A 22 0.46 9.05 9.84
N VAL A 23 0.59 9.02 8.51
CA VAL A 23 0.28 7.83 7.68
C VAL A 23 1.30 6.72 7.90
N SER A 24 2.59 7.05 8.04
CA SER A 24 3.68 6.08 8.24
C SER A 24 3.56 5.33 9.57
N GLY A 25 2.90 5.91 10.56
CA GLY A 25 2.61 5.26 11.84
C GLY A 25 1.64 4.07 11.74
N THR A 26 0.99 3.87 10.59
CA THR A 26 0.04 2.78 10.38
C THR A 26 0.41 1.91 9.19
N LYS A 27 0.06 0.62 9.28
CA LYS A 27 0.15 -0.35 8.17
C LYS A 27 -1.21 -0.60 7.52
N HIS A 28 -2.22 0.19 7.88
CA HIS A 28 -3.59 0.01 7.43
C HIS A 28 -3.76 0.55 6.00
N LEU A 29 -3.83 -0.37 5.03
CA LEU A 29 -3.88 -0.05 3.59
C LEU A 29 -5.00 0.93 3.18
N PRO A 30 -6.24 0.83 3.70
CA PRO A 30 -7.27 1.83 3.41
C PRO A 30 -6.90 3.24 3.87
N TYR A 31 -6.15 3.35 4.97
CA TYR A 31 -5.69 4.64 5.49
C TYR A 31 -4.61 5.23 4.60
N ILE A 32 -3.61 4.43 4.20
CA ILE A 32 -2.61 4.85 3.21
C ILE A 32 -3.30 5.32 1.92
N GLN A 33 -4.33 4.59 1.47
CA GLN A 33 -5.10 4.95 0.29
C GLN A 33 -5.82 6.29 0.39
N HIS A 34 -6.44 6.57 1.53
CA HIS A 34 -7.17 7.81 1.77
C HIS A 34 -6.28 9.04 1.57
N TYR A 35 -5.04 8.99 2.07
CA TYR A 35 -4.12 10.13 2.05
C TYR A 35 -3.19 10.18 0.83
N GLU A 36 -3.14 9.12 0.01
CA GLU A 36 -2.28 9.05 -1.20
C GLU A 36 -2.44 10.29 -2.08
N GLN A 37 -3.66 10.76 -2.32
CA GLN A 37 -3.92 11.89 -3.23
C GLN A 37 -3.23 13.20 -2.83
N TYR A 38 -2.94 13.39 -1.53
CA TYR A 38 -2.27 14.59 -1.02
C TYR A 38 -0.75 14.43 -0.97
N LEU A 39 -0.26 13.19 -0.96
CA LEU A 39 1.14 12.86 -0.74
C LEU A 39 1.84 12.39 -2.02
N ALA A 40 1.10 11.94 -3.04
CA ALA A 40 1.67 11.32 -4.24
C ALA A 40 2.56 12.24 -5.07
N ALA A 41 2.37 13.57 -4.99
CA ALA A 41 3.19 14.53 -5.73
C ALA A 41 4.65 14.53 -5.24
N ASP A 42 4.85 14.54 -3.91
CA ASP A 42 6.17 14.76 -3.31
C ASP A 42 6.73 13.51 -2.61
N TYR A 43 5.87 12.56 -2.22
CA TYR A 43 6.22 11.40 -1.37
C TYR A 43 5.82 10.05 -1.99
N SER A 44 5.88 9.95 -3.33
CA SER A 44 5.51 8.73 -4.05
C SER A 44 6.35 7.51 -3.66
N ALA A 45 7.64 7.70 -3.39
CA ALA A 45 8.56 6.64 -3.01
C ALA A 45 8.25 6.08 -1.61
N GLU A 46 7.95 6.96 -0.66
CA GLU A 46 7.59 6.63 0.72
C GLU A 46 6.23 5.94 0.77
N LEU A 47 5.24 6.46 0.02
CA LEU A 47 3.94 5.82 -0.12
C LEU A 47 4.07 4.40 -0.68
N ALA A 48 4.92 4.19 -1.70
CA ALA A 48 5.15 2.86 -2.24
C ALA A 48 5.76 1.91 -1.20
N GLU A 49 6.63 2.39 -0.31
CA GLU A 49 7.19 1.59 0.77
C GLU A 49 6.14 1.22 1.82
N LEU A 50 5.26 2.16 2.18
CA LEU A 50 4.16 1.91 3.11
C LEU A 50 3.18 0.89 2.53
N TYR A 51 2.88 0.97 1.23
CA TYR A 51 2.06 -0.03 0.55
C TYR A 51 2.71 -1.41 0.59
N GLU A 52 3.99 -1.52 0.25
CA GLU A 52 4.71 -2.80 0.27
C GLU A 52 4.64 -3.47 1.65
N LYS A 53 4.92 -2.70 2.70
CA LYS A 53 4.84 -3.16 4.10
C LYS A 53 3.41 -3.56 4.48
N GLY A 54 2.42 -2.73 4.13
CA GLY A 54 1.02 -3.00 4.41
C GLY A 54 0.49 -4.24 3.69
N ILE A 55 0.84 -4.42 2.41
CA ILE A 55 0.43 -5.57 1.58
C ILE A 55 1.02 -6.85 2.15
N SER A 56 2.30 -6.84 2.52
CA SER A 56 2.97 -8.01 3.10
C SER A 56 2.29 -8.45 4.40
N ASP A 57 1.98 -7.51 5.29
CA ASP A 57 1.27 -7.82 6.55
C ASP A 57 -0.19 -8.23 6.32
N PHE A 58 -0.85 -7.64 5.32
CA PHE A 58 -2.21 -8.00 4.95
C PHE A 58 -2.29 -9.43 4.41
N LEU A 59 -1.38 -9.84 3.52
CA LEU A 59 -1.36 -11.19 2.95
C LEU A 59 -0.92 -12.28 3.93
N LYS A 60 -0.13 -11.94 4.96
CA LYS A 60 0.17 -12.86 6.06
C LYS A 60 -1.07 -13.26 6.84
N LYS A 61 -1.98 -12.30 7.06
CA LYS A 61 -3.17 -12.45 7.92
C LYS A 61 -4.41 -12.91 7.16
N ASN A 62 -4.48 -12.63 5.86
CA ASN A 62 -5.69 -12.85 5.07
C ASN A 62 -5.45 -13.88 3.95
N ILE A 63 -6.37 -14.84 3.85
CA ILE A 63 -6.36 -15.90 2.84
C ILE A 63 -7.69 -15.86 2.09
N GLY A 64 -7.64 -16.06 0.77
CA GLY A 64 -8.83 -16.09 -0.09
C GLY A 64 -8.78 -15.07 -1.21
N ARG A 65 -9.42 -15.42 -2.34
CA ARG A 65 -9.30 -14.68 -3.60
C ARG A 65 -9.72 -13.21 -3.51
N ASN A 66 -10.71 -12.86 -2.68
CA ASN A 66 -11.12 -11.48 -2.49
C ASN A 66 -10.01 -10.62 -1.86
N HIS A 67 -9.32 -11.14 -0.85
CA HIS A 67 -8.18 -10.45 -0.24
C HIS A 67 -7.00 -10.36 -1.22
N TYR A 68 -6.75 -11.38 -2.04
CA TYR A 68 -5.69 -11.32 -3.05
C TYR A 68 -5.96 -10.25 -4.10
N LYS A 69 -7.21 -10.14 -4.58
CA LYS A 69 -7.62 -9.05 -5.48
C LYS A 69 -7.41 -7.67 -4.86
N GLU A 70 -7.72 -7.53 -3.57
CA GLU A 70 -7.49 -6.30 -2.83
C GLU A 70 -5.99 -5.96 -2.72
N ALA A 71 -5.13 -6.93 -2.36
CA ALA A 71 -3.69 -6.72 -2.35
C ALA A 71 -3.16 -6.30 -3.74
N CYS A 72 -3.61 -6.96 -4.81
CA CYS A 72 -3.25 -6.61 -6.18
C CYS A 72 -3.74 -5.20 -6.57
N ARG A 73 -4.90 -4.76 -6.06
CA ARG A 73 -5.39 -3.38 -6.25
C ARG A 73 -4.38 -2.38 -5.69
N TYR A 74 -3.84 -2.60 -4.49
CA TYR A 74 -2.83 -1.73 -3.90
C TYR A 74 -1.50 -1.79 -4.65
N MET A 75 -1.07 -2.97 -5.14
CA MET A 75 0.13 -3.06 -6.00
C MET A 75 -0.02 -2.23 -7.29
N ARG A 76 -1.21 -2.20 -7.92
CA ARG A 76 -1.45 -1.32 -9.07
C ARG A 76 -1.35 0.17 -8.71
N ARG A 77 -1.69 0.56 -7.47
CA ARG A 77 -1.45 1.94 -7.01
C ARG A 77 0.04 2.25 -6.88
N MET A 78 0.83 1.30 -6.34
CA MET A 78 2.29 1.44 -6.32
C MET A 78 2.87 1.62 -7.73
N ILE A 79 2.35 0.92 -8.75
CA ILE A 79 2.76 1.13 -10.14
C ILE A 79 2.45 2.57 -10.60
N LYS A 80 1.26 3.10 -10.26
CA LYS A 80 0.89 4.49 -10.57
C LYS A 80 1.75 5.53 -9.84
N LEU A 81 2.32 5.18 -8.69
CA LEU A 81 3.31 5.97 -7.96
C LEU A 81 4.73 5.85 -8.56
N GLY A 82 4.90 5.17 -9.70
CA GLY A 82 6.22 4.99 -10.34
C GLY A 82 7.04 3.82 -9.78
N ALA A 83 6.53 3.06 -8.82
CA ALA A 83 7.28 2.02 -8.11
C ALA A 83 7.20 0.63 -8.79
N ARG A 84 7.24 0.58 -10.13
CA ARG A 84 7.07 -0.67 -10.89
C ARG A 84 8.12 -1.74 -10.55
N SER A 85 9.38 -1.35 -10.39
CA SER A 85 10.47 -2.26 -10.00
C SER A 85 10.25 -2.86 -8.60
N ARG A 86 9.81 -2.03 -7.64
CA ARG A 86 9.47 -2.46 -6.29
C ARG A 86 8.30 -3.46 -6.31
N VAL A 87 7.27 -3.22 -7.11
CA VAL A 87 6.16 -4.16 -7.29
C VAL A 87 6.63 -5.50 -7.88
N ALA A 88 7.52 -5.48 -8.89
CA ALA A 88 8.06 -6.70 -9.46
C ALA A 88 8.83 -7.53 -8.41
N ASN A 89 9.64 -6.87 -7.58
CA ASN A 89 10.36 -7.52 -6.48
C ASN A 89 9.40 -8.09 -5.43
N LEU A 90 8.35 -7.36 -5.06
CA LEU A 90 7.32 -7.82 -4.14
C LEU A 90 6.59 -9.05 -4.69
N ILE A 91 6.19 -9.04 -5.97
CA ILE A 91 5.56 -10.20 -6.63
C ILE A 91 6.49 -11.41 -6.57
N ALA A 92 7.78 -11.26 -6.91
CA ALA A 92 8.75 -12.34 -6.85
C ALA A 92 8.90 -12.91 -5.43
N ALA A 93 8.95 -12.04 -4.41
CA ALA A 93 9.01 -12.44 -3.01
C ALA A 93 7.76 -13.23 -2.60
N LEU A 94 6.56 -12.73 -2.95
CA LEU A 94 5.29 -13.40 -2.62
C LEU A 94 5.13 -14.76 -3.31
N ARG A 95 5.61 -14.90 -4.56
CA ARG A 95 5.65 -16.19 -5.26
C ARG A 95 6.49 -17.23 -4.53
N LYS A 96 7.65 -16.80 -4.01
CA LYS A 96 8.55 -17.64 -3.23
C LYS A 96 7.99 -17.98 -1.85
N GLU A 97 7.34 -17.03 -1.20
CA GLU A 97 6.79 -17.19 0.16
C GLU A 97 5.52 -18.05 0.18
N TYR A 98 4.70 -17.99 -0.87
CA TYR A 98 3.39 -18.64 -0.90
C TYR A 98 3.12 -19.52 -2.13
N PRO A 99 4.04 -20.39 -2.58
CA PRO A 99 3.91 -21.18 -3.82
C PRO A 99 2.62 -21.99 -3.90
N GLN A 100 2.09 -22.44 -2.76
CA GLN A 100 0.86 -23.22 -2.62
C GLN A 100 -0.44 -22.42 -2.77
N ARG A 101 -0.39 -21.08 -2.77
CA ARG A 101 -1.57 -20.21 -2.89
C ARG A 101 -1.89 -19.97 -4.37
N THR A 102 -2.42 -20.97 -5.07
CA THR A 102 -2.71 -20.89 -6.52
C THR A 102 -3.55 -19.67 -6.90
N ALA A 103 -4.62 -19.39 -6.14
CA ALA A 103 -5.46 -18.22 -6.40
C ALA A 103 -4.73 -16.88 -6.18
N LEU A 104 -3.67 -16.82 -5.36
CA LEU A 104 -2.84 -15.63 -5.27
C LEU A 104 -2.00 -15.48 -6.54
N MET A 105 -1.36 -16.57 -7.00
CA MET A 105 -0.52 -16.55 -8.21
C MET A 105 -1.29 -16.06 -9.44
N GLU A 106 -2.50 -16.57 -9.64
CA GLU A 106 -3.38 -16.13 -10.72
C GLU A 106 -3.72 -14.62 -10.66
N GLU A 107 -3.90 -14.06 -9.47
CA GLU A 107 -4.16 -12.63 -9.34
C GLU A 107 -2.88 -11.80 -9.54
N LEU A 108 -1.72 -12.31 -9.09
CA LEU A 108 -0.41 -11.68 -9.32
C LEU A 108 -0.02 -11.66 -10.81
N ASP A 109 -0.44 -12.68 -11.59
CA ASP A 109 -0.23 -12.72 -13.06
C ASP A 109 -1.02 -11.64 -13.81
N ARG A 110 -2.01 -11.02 -13.17
CA ARG A 110 -2.92 -10.00 -13.76
C ARG A 110 -2.59 -8.57 -13.33
N ILE A 111 -1.44 -8.34 -12.71
CA ILE A 111 -0.98 -6.99 -12.30
C ILE A 111 -0.25 -6.34 -13.47
#